data_AF-A0A381UNU1-F1
#
_entry.id   AF-A0A381UNU1-F1
#
_cell.length_a   1.000
_cell.length_b   1.000
_cell.length_c   1.000
_cell.angle_alpha   90.00
_cell.angle_beta   90.00
_cell.angle_gamma   90.00
#
_symmetry.space_group_name_H-M   'P 1'
#
loop_
_entity.id
_entity.type
_entity.pdbx_description
1 polymer ?
#
loop_
_entity_poly.entity_id
_entity_poly.type
_entity_poly.pdbx_seq_one_letter_code
_entity_poly.pdbx_strand_id
1 'polypeptide(L)' 'NIHQMEAEEMMSICLQHEIDHLNGILFIDHLPVLKQKMVKKKLTKLAMANA' A
#
# COMPACT_ATOMS: atom_id res chain seq x y z
N ASN A 1 16.33 19.47 -14.81
CA ASN A 1 16.96 19.10 -13.52
C ASN A 1 16.66 17.66 -13.23
N ILE A 2 17.69 16.85 -13.08
CA ILE A 2 17.57 15.46 -12.61
C ILE A 2 18.03 15.46 -11.16
N HIS A 3 17.19 14.94 -10.27
CA HIS A 3 17.51 14.76 -8.85
C HIS A 3 17.61 13.27 -8.57
N GLN A 4 18.65 12.88 -7.84
CA GLN A 4 18.89 11.52 -7.40
C GLN A 4 19.06 11.52 -5.88
N MET A 5 18.54 10.49 -5.22
CA MET A 5 18.70 10.29 -3.79
C MET A 5 18.87 8.80 -3.50
N GLU A 6 19.74 8.50 -2.55
CA GLU A 6 19.83 7.18 -1.94
C GLU A 6 18.92 7.15 -0.72
N ALA A 7 18.26 6.02 -0.50
CA ALA A 7 17.35 5.83 0.61
C ALA A 7 17.49 4.42 1.14
N GLU A 8 17.54 4.30 2.46
CA GLU A 8 17.71 3.05 3.17
C GLU A 8 16.61 2.89 4.24
N GLU A 9 16.49 1.68 4.77
CA GLU A 9 15.58 1.35 5.86
C GLU A 9 14.17 1.91 5.65
N MET A 10 13.64 2.65 6.64
CA MET A 10 12.29 3.20 6.61
C MET A 10 12.09 4.19 5.45
N MET A 11 13.11 5.00 5.10
CA MET A 11 12.98 5.95 4.00
C MET A 11 12.80 5.23 2.66
N SER A 12 13.55 4.14 2.45
CA SER A 12 13.41 3.31 1.25
C SER A 12 12.01 2.70 1.15
N ILE A 13 11.43 2.26 2.26
CA ILE A 13 10.10 1.65 2.32
C ILE A 13 9.02 2.69 2.00
N CYS A 14 9.10 3.87 2.63
CA CYS A 14 8.13 4.95 2.40
C CYS A 14 8.18 5.41 0.94
N LEU A 15 9.36 5.65 0.38
CA LEU A 15 9.47 6.10 -1.01
C LEU A 15 8.89 5.07 -1.99
N GLN A 16 9.17 3.78 -1.80
CA GLN A 16 8.58 2.72 -2.63
C GLN A 16 7.06 2.67 -2.48
N HIS A 17 6.54 2.81 -1.26
CA HIS A 17 5.10 2.85 -1.00
C HIS A 17 4.40 4.01 -1.71
N GLU A 18 4.97 5.21 -1.66
CA GLU A 18 4.39 6.38 -2.32
C GLU A 18 4.50 6.28 -3.85
N ILE A 19 5.59 5.71 -4.38
CA ILE A 19 5.73 5.45 -5.83
C ILE A 19 4.67 4.43 -6.29
N ASP A 20 4.42 3.37 -5.53
CA ASP A 20 3.36 2.41 -5.82
C ASP A 20 1.99 3.09 -5.87
N HIS A 21 1.71 4.01 -4.95
CA HIS A 21 0.49 4.81 -4.98
C HIS A 21 0.34 5.65 -6.25
N LEU A 22 1.42 6.25 -6.77
CA LEU A 22 1.39 6.96 -8.06
C LEU A 22 1.07 6.04 -9.25
N ASN A 23 1.41 4.76 -9.14
CA ASN A 23 1.10 3.74 -10.13
C ASN A 23 -0.25 3.04 -9.89
N GLY A 24 -1.02 3.48 -8.89
CA GLY A 24 -2.30 2.86 -8.52
C GLY A 24 -2.16 1.49 -7.85
N ILE A 25 -0.97 1.15 -7.38
CA ILE A 25 -0.68 -0.09 -6.64
C ILE A 25 -0.82 0.21 -5.15
N LEU A 26 -1.53 -0.66 -4.43
CA LEU A 26 -1.61 -0.62 -2.98
C LEU A 26 -0.70 -1.71 -2.39
N PHE A 27 -0.21 -1.51 -1.17
CA PHE A 27 0.62 -2.52 -0.51
C PHE A 27 -0.09 -3.90 -0.40
N ILE A 28 -1.43 -3.89 -0.36
CA ILE A 28 -2.24 -5.12 -0.30
C ILE A 28 -2.12 -5.95 -1.58
N ASP A 29 -1.83 -5.34 -2.73
CA ASP A 29 -1.73 -6.02 -4.01
C ASP A 29 -0.51 -6.95 -4.08
N HIS A 30 0.51 -6.66 -3.27
CA HIS A 30 1.68 -7.53 -3.06
C HIS A 30 1.41 -8.74 -2.17
N LEU A 31 0.26 -8.79 -1.50
CA LEU A 31 -0.10 -9.92 -0.64
C LEU A 31 -0.70 -11.08 -1.47
N PRO A 32 -0.60 -12.34 -0.99
CA PRO A 32 -1.34 -13.45 -1.59
C PRO A 32 -2.85 -13.17 -1.66
N VAL A 33 -3.50 -13.68 -2.70
CA VAL A 33 -4.94 -13.45 -3.00
C VAL A 33 -5.85 -13.72 -1.80
N LEU A 34 -5.54 -14.75 -0.99
CA LEU A 34 -6.32 -15.06 0.22
C LEU A 34 -6.27 -13.90 1.24
N LYS A 35 -5.09 -13.34 1.49
CA LYS A 35 -4.92 -12.20 2.41
C LYS A 35 -5.59 -10.94 1.87
N GLN A 36 -5.50 -10.69 0.56
CA GLN A 36 -6.22 -9.58 -0.08
C GLN A 36 -7.73 -9.66 0.17
N LYS A 37 -8.33 -10.83 -0.04
CA LYS A 37 -9.76 -11.07 0.22
C LYS A 37 -10.13 -10.84 1.68
N MET A 38 -9.29 -11.30 2.62
CA MET A 38 -9.51 -11.09 4.05
C MET A 38 -9.49 -9.60 4.42
N VAL A 39 -8.52 -8.85 3.90
CA VAL A 39 -8.41 -7.40 4.15
C VAL A 39 -9.63 -6.67 3.60
N LYS A 40 -10.00 -6.92 2.33
CA LYS A 40 -11.19 -6.31 1.71
C LYS A 40 -12.46 -6.60 2.54
N LYS A 41 -12.68 -7.86 2.94
CA LYS A 41 -13.83 -8.22 3.79
C LYS A 41 -13.85 -7.48 5.13
N LYS A 42 -12.67 -7.33 5.78
CA LYS A 42 -12.56 -6.59 7.04
C LYS A 42 -12.87 -5.11 6.84
N LEU A 43 -12.33 -4.49 5.79
CA LEU A 43 -12.57 -3.08 5.47
C LEU A 43 -14.05 -2.81 5.16
N THR A 44 -14.70 -3.66 4.35
CA THR A 44 -16.15 -3.53 4.08
C THR A 44 -16.96 -3.60 5.37
N LYS A 45 -16.65 -4.55 6.27
CA LYS A 45 -17.34 -4.65 7.55
C LYS A 45 -17.15 -3.41 8.43
N LEU A 46 -15.94 -2.84 8.46
CA LEU A 46 -15.65 -1.62 9.20
C LEU A 46 -16.40 -0.41 8.63
N ALA A 47 -16.46 -0.30 7.30
CA ALA A 47 -17.20 0.76 6.63
C ALA A 47 -18.71 0.70 6.96
N MET A 48 -19.30 -0.50 7.03
CA MET A 48 -20.71 -0.69 7.40
C MET A 48 -20.98 -0.44 8.89
N ALA A 49 -20.00 -0.63 9.78
CA ALA A 49 -20.18 -0.41 11.22
C ALA A 49 -20.06 1.06 11.63
N ASN A 50 -19.43 1.88 10.80
CA ASN A 50 -19.21 3.31 11.03
C ASN A 50 -20.18 4.21 10.23
N ALA A 51 -21.17 3.61 9.55
CA ALA A 51 -22.25 4.27 8.83
C ALA A 51 -23.55 4.11 9.62
#